data_AF-A0A539CVM7-F1
#
_entry.id   AF-A0A539CVM7-F1
#
_cell.length_a   1.000
_cell.length_b   1.000
_cell.length_c   1.000
_cell.angle_alpha   90.00
_cell.angle_beta   90.00
_cell.angle_gamma   90.00
#
_symmetry.space_group_name_H-M   'P 1'
#
loop_
_entity.id
_entity.type
_entity.pdbx_description
1 polymer ?
#
loop_
_entity_poly.entity_id
_entity_poly.type
_entity_poly.pdbx_seq_one_letter_code
_entity_poly.pdbx_strand_id
1 'polypeptide(L)'
;MTTRRATELETKTVPSQLIRYDAMCSAIAKAARVDEVKSIRDKAMAMALYMKQAKNFDAEYTAQKIRIRAERKAGQLLREMKNAKGGNPNLPNRSKTVTGWEPKTLAKLGITKNQSSDWQKLARMPDADFEKAMTDEPWKISGRKIAETG
;
A
#
# COMPACT_ATOMS: atom_id res chain seq x y z
N MET A 1 20.92 -54.92 3.60
CA MET A 1 20.90 -54.15 4.86
C MET A 1 20.97 -52.68 4.53
N THR A 2 20.01 -51.94 5.07
CA THR A 2 19.62 -50.57 4.76
C THR A 2 20.61 -49.54 5.28
N THR A 3 20.91 -48.51 4.49
CA THR A 3 21.10 -47.15 5.03
C THR A 3 20.64 -46.14 3.98
N ARG A 4 19.37 -45.74 4.07
CA ARG A 4 18.86 -44.54 3.39
C ARG A 4 19.34 -43.34 4.19
N ARG A 5 20.30 -42.59 3.64
CA ARG A 5 20.74 -41.31 4.18
C ARG A 5 19.61 -40.31 3.96
N ALA A 6 18.77 -40.11 4.97
CA ALA A 6 17.79 -39.05 4.99
C ALA A 6 18.53 -37.71 4.91
N THR A 7 18.41 -37.04 3.77
CA THR A 7 18.84 -35.66 3.59
C THR A 7 17.88 -34.77 4.36
N GLU A 8 18.41 -34.26 5.46
CA GLU A 8 17.85 -33.27 6.38
C GLU A 8 17.33 -32.05 5.62
N LEU A 9 16.03 -31.80 5.75
CA LEU A 9 15.38 -30.58 5.27
C LEU A 9 15.85 -29.43 6.18
N GLU A 10 16.83 -28.65 5.72
CA GLU A 10 17.18 -27.36 6.31
C GLU A 10 15.95 -26.46 6.31
N THR A 11 15.29 -26.36 7.46
CA THR A 11 14.25 -25.36 7.69
C THR A 11 14.94 -24.00 7.82
N LYS A 12 15.05 -23.26 6.71
CA LYS A 12 15.47 -21.87 6.72
C LYS A 12 14.51 -21.08 7.60
N THR A 13 14.92 -20.81 8.84
CA THR A 13 14.24 -19.87 9.74
C THR A 13 14.15 -18.53 9.04
N VAL A 14 12.96 -18.18 8.55
CA VAL A 14 12.73 -16.90 7.90
C VAL A 14 12.95 -15.81 8.96
N PRO A 15 13.83 -14.81 8.73
CA PRO A 15 14.08 -13.73 9.68
C PRO A 15 12.77 -13.07 10.09
N SER A 16 12.56 -12.88 11.39
CA SER A 16 11.32 -12.31 11.96
C SER A 16 10.95 -10.94 11.39
N GLN A 17 11.93 -10.18 10.90
CA GLN A 17 11.71 -8.90 10.20
C GLN A 17 11.04 -9.07 8.83
N LEU A 18 11.43 -10.09 8.05
CA LEU A 18 10.81 -10.40 6.75
C LEU A 18 9.36 -10.84 6.93
N ILE A 19 9.09 -11.68 7.95
CA ILE A 19 7.73 -12.13 8.29
C ILE A 19 6.81 -10.94 8.58
N ARG A 20 7.31 -9.93 9.32
CA ARG A 20 6.53 -8.72 9.65
C ARG A 20 6.26 -7.86 8.41
N TYR A 21 7.24 -7.71 7.53
CA TYR A 21 7.07 -6.95 6.29
C TYR A 21 6.03 -7.60 5.36
N ASP A 22 6.11 -8.91 5.15
CA ASP A 22 5.16 -9.65 4.32
C ASP A 22 3.74 -9.61 4.89
N ALA A 23 3.61 -9.70 6.22
CA ALA A 23 2.33 -9.55 6.91
C ALA A 23 1.72 -8.15 6.68
N MET A 24 2.53 -7.09 6.73
CA MET A 24 2.05 -5.73 6.43
C MET A 24 1.65 -5.57 4.96
N CYS A 25 2.43 -6.13 4.03
CA CYS A 25 2.07 -6.15 2.60
C CYS A 25 0.74 -6.88 2.38
N SER A 26 0.54 -8.04 3.03
CA SER A 26 -0.72 -8.79 2.99
C SER A 26 -1.89 -7.99 3.58
N ALA A 27 -1.67 -7.31 4.71
CA ALA A 27 -2.68 -6.45 5.33
C ALA A 27 -3.10 -5.30 4.42
N ILE A 28 -2.15 -4.64 3.74
CA ILE A 28 -2.43 -3.61 2.74
C ILE A 28 -3.24 -4.19 1.58
N ALA A 29 -2.84 -5.35 1.05
CA ALA A 29 -3.54 -5.98 -0.08
C ALA A 29 -5.01 -6.31 0.25
N LYS A 30 -5.27 -6.79 1.48
CA LYS A 30 -6.60 -7.17 2.00
C LYS A 30 -7.46 -5.98 2.42
N ALA A 31 -6.88 -4.81 2.67
CA ALA A 31 -7.63 -3.64 3.09
C ALA A 31 -8.67 -3.26 2.02
N ALA A 32 -9.93 -3.13 2.45
CA ALA A 32 -11.07 -2.85 1.57
C ALA A 32 -11.45 -1.37 1.60
N ARG A 33 -10.88 -0.60 2.52
CA ARG A 33 -11.26 0.79 2.77
C ARG A 33 -10.07 1.72 2.77
N VAL A 34 -10.29 2.95 2.30
CA VAL A 34 -9.25 3.98 2.24
C VAL A 34 -8.77 4.40 3.64
N ASP A 35 -9.64 4.39 4.65
CA ASP A 35 -9.29 4.73 6.03
C ASP A 35 -8.40 3.68 6.71
N GLU A 36 -8.64 2.39 6.45
CA GLU A 36 -7.78 1.29 6.89
C GLU A 36 -6.37 1.43 6.31
N VAL A 37 -6.29 1.63 4.98
CA VAL A 37 -5.02 1.82 4.28
C VAL A 37 -4.29 3.08 4.77
N LYS A 38 -5.03 4.18 5.01
CA LYS A 38 -4.47 5.41 5.55
C LYS A 38 -3.86 5.20 6.94
N SER A 39 -4.51 4.44 7.81
CA SER A 39 -3.97 4.12 9.15
C SER A 39 -2.62 3.40 9.05
N ILE A 40 -2.48 2.44 8.13
CA ILE A 40 -1.22 1.75 7.88
C ILE A 40 -0.17 2.71 7.34
N ARG A 41 -0.54 3.56 6.38
CA ARG A 41 0.33 4.57 5.76
C ARG A 41 0.88 5.56 6.79
N ASP A 42 0.03 6.07 7.68
CA ASP A 42 0.43 7.06 8.68
C ASP A 42 1.35 6.43 9.74
N LYS A 43 1.10 5.19 10.16
CA LYS A 43 2.01 4.44 11.03
C LYS A 43 3.36 4.20 10.36
N ALA A 44 3.37 3.80 9.09
CA ALA A 44 4.59 3.60 8.31
C ALA A 44 5.41 4.88 8.18
N MET A 45 4.75 6.03 7.96
CA MET A 45 5.39 7.34 7.95
C MET A 45 6.02 7.70 9.29
N ALA A 46 5.29 7.51 10.40
CA ALA A 46 5.82 7.76 11.73
C ALA A 46 7.05 6.88 12.03
N MET A 47 6.97 5.58 11.70
CA MET A 47 8.10 4.66 11.85
C MET A 47 9.31 5.11 11.02
N ALA A 48 9.13 5.50 9.76
CA ALA A 48 10.22 5.99 8.92
C ALA A 48 10.92 7.20 9.54
N LEU A 49 10.15 8.15 10.11
CA LEU A 49 10.71 9.32 10.79
C LEU A 49 11.51 8.95 12.04
N TYR A 50 11.02 8.01 12.85
CA TYR A 50 11.77 7.53 14.02
C TYR A 50 13.05 6.78 13.63
N MET A 51 12.98 5.93 12.60
CA MET A 51 14.15 5.19 12.12
C MET A 51 15.21 6.12 11.51
N LYS A 52 14.77 7.19 10.83
CA LYS A 52 15.65 8.26 10.36
C LYS A 52 16.39 8.93 11.51
N GLN A 53 15.69 9.27 12.60
CA GLN A 53 16.31 9.86 13.79
C GLN A 53 17.30 8.89 14.46
N ALA A 54 16.97 7.60 14.48
CA ALA A 54 17.82 6.53 14.99
C ALA A 54 18.98 6.15 14.03
N LYS A 55 19.09 6.78 12.85
CA LYS A 55 20.05 6.45 11.80
C LYS A 55 20.00 4.97 11.36
N ASN A 56 18.82 4.36 11.44
CA ASN A 56 18.58 3.00 10.97
C ASN A 56 17.98 3.04 9.55
N PHE A 57 18.86 3.09 8.56
CA PHE A 57 18.48 3.29 7.16
C PHE A 57 17.70 2.10 6.58
N ASP A 58 18.00 0.86 6.98
CA ASP A 58 17.30 -0.33 6.49
C ASP A 58 15.84 -0.39 6.99
N ALA A 59 15.64 -0.06 8.26
CA ALA A 59 14.31 0.01 8.84
C ALA A 59 13.52 1.21 8.31
N GLU A 60 14.17 2.36 8.12
CA GLU A 60 13.57 3.53 7.46
C GLU A 60 13.09 3.14 6.05
N TYR A 61 13.96 2.52 5.27
CA TYR A 61 13.67 2.07 3.91
C TYR A 61 12.46 1.12 3.86
N THR A 62 12.45 0.12 4.74
CA THR A 62 11.35 -0.85 4.84
C THR A 62 10.02 -0.17 5.17
N ALA A 63 10.03 0.79 6.11
CA ALA A 63 8.84 1.57 6.45
C ALA A 63 8.36 2.45 5.28
N GLN A 64 9.26 3.05 4.52
CA GLN A 64 8.90 3.80 3.31
C GLN A 64 8.30 2.90 2.23
N LYS A 65 8.76 1.65 2.11
CA LYS A 65 8.14 0.68 1.19
C LYS A 65 6.69 0.40 1.54
N ILE A 66 6.43 0.15 2.83
CA ILE A 66 5.08 -0.08 3.34
C ILE A 66 4.20 1.14 3.08
N ARG A 67 4.72 2.35 3.34
CA ARG A 67 4.01 3.60 3.08
C ARG A 67 3.55 3.70 1.62
N ILE A 68 4.44 3.46 0.67
CA ILE A 68 4.15 3.63 -0.76
C ILE A 68 3.23 2.54 -1.29
N ARG A 69 3.36 1.30 -0.83
CA ARG A 69 2.38 0.23 -1.12
C ARG A 69 0.99 0.60 -0.63
N ALA A 70 0.89 1.19 0.58
CA ALA A 70 -0.37 1.69 1.10
C ALA A 70 -0.92 2.86 0.24
N GLU A 71 -0.08 3.80 -0.18
CA GLU A 71 -0.50 4.90 -1.07
C GLU A 71 -1.03 4.36 -2.41
N ARG A 72 -0.39 3.35 -3.00
CA ARG A 72 -0.84 2.69 -4.24
C ARG A 72 -2.20 2.01 -4.04
N LYS A 73 -2.38 1.23 -2.97
CA LYS A 73 -3.66 0.58 -2.66
C LYS A 73 -4.77 1.61 -2.42
N ALA A 74 -4.48 2.70 -1.70
CA ALA A 74 -5.45 3.77 -1.49
C ALA A 74 -5.87 4.39 -2.84
N GLY A 75 -4.93 4.59 -3.77
CA GLY A 75 -5.22 5.04 -5.12
C GLY A 75 -6.14 4.10 -5.90
N GLN A 76 -5.94 2.77 -5.80
CA GLN A 76 -6.80 1.76 -6.41
C GLN A 76 -8.24 1.84 -5.87
N LEU A 77 -8.39 1.82 -4.54
CA LEU A 77 -9.70 1.94 -3.88
C LEU A 77 -10.42 3.24 -4.25
N LEU A 78 -9.69 4.36 -4.33
CA LEU A 78 -10.28 5.64 -4.73
C LEU A 78 -10.77 5.65 -6.19
N ARG A 79 -10.10 4.92 -7.09
CA ARG A 79 -10.54 4.77 -8.49
C ARG A 79 -11.79 3.90 -8.57
N GLU A 80 -11.82 2.79 -7.83
CA GLU A 80 -13.00 1.91 -7.73
C GLU A 80 -14.22 2.67 -7.20
N MET A 81 -14.05 3.47 -6.13
CA MET A 81 -15.12 4.33 -5.59
C MET A 81 -15.63 5.36 -6.59
N LYS A 82 -14.74 5.95 -7.41
CA LYS A 82 -15.14 6.90 -8.45
C LYS A 82 -15.98 6.22 -9.53
N ASN A 83 -15.58 5.02 -9.95
CA ASN A 83 -16.29 4.24 -10.98
C ASN A 83 -17.67 3.78 -10.47
N ALA A 84 -17.78 3.37 -9.20
CA ALA A 84 -19.06 2.98 -8.59
C ALA A 84 -20.07 4.14 -8.48
N LYS A 85 -19.59 5.39 -8.39
CA LYS A 85 -20.43 6.59 -8.38
C LYS A 85 -20.79 7.12 -9.77
N GLY A 86 -20.25 6.53 -10.83
CA GLY A 86 -20.48 6.89 -12.23
C GLY A 86 -21.83 6.42 -12.75
N GLY A 87 -22.93 6.84 -12.11
CA GLY A 87 -24.26 6.81 -12.70
C GLY A 87 -24.46 8.04 -13.58
N ASN A 88 -25.18 7.88 -14.70
CA ASN A 88 -25.54 8.95 -15.64
C ASN A 88 -26.08 10.18 -14.87
N PRO A 89 -25.51 11.39 -15.04
CA PRO A 89 -25.97 12.61 -14.37
C PRO A 89 -27.41 13.00 -14.73
N ASN A 90 -27.98 12.43 -15.80
CA ASN A 90 -29.38 12.64 -16.22
C ASN A 90 -30.38 11.63 -15.65
N LEU A 91 -29.95 10.64 -14.85
CA LEU A 91 -30.87 9.74 -14.15
C LEU A 91 -30.92 10.08 -12.66
N PRO A 92 -32.11 10.17 -12.04
CA PRO A 92 -32.21 10.27 -10.59
C PRO A 92 -31.51 9.05 -9.99
N ASN A 93 -30.51 9.33 -9.16
CA ASN A 93 -29.60 8.35 -8.57
C ASN A 93 -30.37 7.32 -7.73
N ARG A 94 -30.70 6.16 -8.31
CA ARG A 94 -31.58 5.14 -7.71
C ARG A 94 -30.82 3.96 -7.09
N SER A 95 -29.74 4.23 -6.37
CA SER A 95 -29.11 3.21 -5.52
C SER A 95 -28.57 3.82 -4.23
N LYS A 96 -29.48 4.32 -3.38
CA LYS A 96 -29.27 4.20 -1.93
C LYS A 96 -29.51 2.73 -1.55
N THR A 97 -28.62 1.84 -1.97
CA THR A 97 -28.60 0.50 -1.39
C THR A 97 -28.07 0.62 0.03
N VAL A 98 -28.97 0.29 0.93
CA VAL A 98 -28.85 0.25 2.38
C VAL A 98 -27.66 -0.63 2.78
N THR A 99 -26.51 -0.01 2.99
CA THR A 99 -25.54 -0.43 3.99
C THR A 99 -25.29 0.83 4.81
N GLY A 100 -25.48 0.77 6.13
CA GLY A 100 -25.52 1.94 7.02
C GLY A 100 -24.19 2.67 7.21
N TRP A 101 -23.42 2.85 6.15
CA TRP A 101 -22.09 3.43 6.20
C TRP A 101 -21.96 4.54 5.16
N GLU A 102 -22.03 5.80 5.60
CA GLU A 102 -21.73 6.94 4.75
C GLU A 102 -20.27 6.84 4.28
N PRO A 103 -19.98 6.91 2.97
CA PRO A 103 -18.61 7.04 2.51
C PRO A 103 -18.05 8.35 3.04
N LYS A 104 -17.14 8.26 4.03
CA LYS A 104 -16.41 9.43 4.56
C LYS A 104 -15.77 10.15 3.37
N THR A 105 -16.06 11.43 3.23
CA THR A 105 -15.43 12.26 2.19
C THR A 105 -13.92 12.30 2.43
N LEU A 106 -13.13 12.47 1.36
CA LEU A 106 -11.66 12.61 1.46
C LEU A 106 -11.24 13.62 2.53
N ALA A 107 -11.99 14.72 2.65
CA ALA A 107 -11.81 15.75 3.67
C ALA A 107 -11.99 15.21 5.10
N LYS A 108 -13.03 14.38 5.36
CA LYS A 108 -13.23 13.71 6.67
C LYS A 108 -12.10 12.72 7.01
N LEU A 109 -11.38 12.22 6.01
CA LEU A 109 -10.21 11.36 6.21
C LEU A 109 -8.90 12.15 6.36
N GLY A 110 -8.93 13.48 6.24
CA GLY A 110 -7.72 14.32 6.24
C GLY A 110 -6.83 14.09 5.02
N ILE A 111 -7.40 13.61 3.90
CA ILE A 111 -6.68 13.39 2.64
C ILE A 111 -6.90 14.61 1.74
N THR A 112 -5.81 15.27 1.35
CA THR A 112 -5.87 16.40 0.42
C THR A 112 -6.15 15.93 -1.01
N LYS A 113 -6.70 16.83 -1.84
CA LYS A 113 -6.92 16.56 -3.28
C LYS A 113 -5.62 16.15 -3.98
N ASN A 114 -4.51 16.83 -3.68
CA ASN A 114 -3.20 16.54 -4.26
C ASN A 114 -2.70 15.15 -3.85
N GLN A 115 -2.82 14.78 -2.58
CA GLN A 115 -2.47 13.42 -2.14
C GLN A 115 -3.31 12.36 -2.86
N SER A 116 -4.63 12.55 -2.93
CA SER A 116 -5.49 11.59 -3.61
C SER A 116 -5.16 11.47 -5.11
N SER A 117 -4.80 12.58 -5.76
CA SER A 117 -4.36 12.59 -7.16
C SER A 117 -3.05 11.83 -7.34
N ASP A 118 -2.05 12.10 -6.49
CA ASP A 118 -0.73 11.43 -6.56
C ASP A 118 -0.89 9.91 -6.33
N TRP A 119 -1.72 9.49 -5.37
CA TRP A 119 -2.00 8.08 -5.11
C TRP A 119 -2.71 7.40 -6.29
N GLN A 120 -3.67 8.08 -6.92
CA GLN A 120 -4.35 7.55 -8.10
C GLN A 120 -3.43 7.42 -9.31
N LYS A 121 -2.43 8.30 -9.46
CA LYS A 121 -1.37 8.15 -10.48
C LYS A 121 -0.52 6.92 -10.21
N LEU A 122 -0.06 6.75 -8.96
CA LEU A 122 0.70 5.57 -8.54
C LEU A 122 -0.08 4.25 -8.76
N ALA A 123 -1.40 4.29 -8.58
CA ALA A 123 -2.29 3.16 -8.84
C ALA A 123 -2.54 2.86 -10.32
N ARG A 124 -2.14 3.74 -11.26
CA ARG A 124 -2.24 3.48 -12.71
C ARG A 124 -1.05 2.70 -13.24
N MET A 125 0.09 2.80 -12.57
CA MET A 125 1.30 2.09 -12.96
C MET A 125 1.07 0.57 -12.98
N PRO A 126 1.54 -0.14 -14.01
CA PRO A 126 1.54 -1.60 -14.04
C PRO A 126 2.28 -2.22 -12.85
N ASP A 127 1.86 -3.40 -12.40
CA ASP A 127 2.48 -4.07 -11.25
C ASP A 127 3.97 -4.35 -11.48
N ALA A 128 4.36 -4.78 -12.68
CA ALA A 128 5.75 -5.06 -13.02
C ALA A 128 6.64 -3.81 -12.89
N ASP A 129 6.19 -2.68 -13.42
CA ASP A 129 6.94 -1.41 -13.37
C ASP A 129 7.02 -0.88 -11.93
N PHE A 130 5.94 -1.03 -11.16
CA PHE A 130 5.93 -0.65 -9.76
C PHE A 130 6.91 -1.47 -8.93
N GLU A 131 6.91 -2.80 -9.08
CA GLU A 131 7.82 -3.68 -8.35
C GLU A 131 9.27 -3.41 -8.72
N LYS A 132 9.56 -3.19 -10.02
CA LYS A 132 10.88 -2.80 -10.50
C LYS A 132 11.33 -1.45 -9.90
N ALA A 133 10.46 -0.45 -9.90
CA ALA A 133 10.75 0.84 -9.26
C ALA A 133 11.00 0.71 -7.75
N MET A 134 10.44 -0.32 -7.11
CA MET A 134 10.63 -0.62 -5.69
C MET A 134 11.95 -1.34 -5.36
N THR A 135 12.65 -1.85 -6.38
CA THR A 135 13.94 -2.53 -6.26
C THR A 135 15.12 -1.68 -6.73
N ASP A 136 14.95 -0.89 -7.79
CA ASP A 136 16.07 -0.27 -8.52
C ASP A 136 16.75 0.91 -7.78
N GLU A 137 16.02 1.71 -7.00
CA GLU A 137 16.60 2.90 -6.34
C GLU A 137 16.23 3.05 -4.85
N PRO A 138 16.83 2.25 -3.94
CA PRO A 138 16.43 2.17 -2.53
C PRO A 138 16.43 3.51 -1.76
N TRP A 139 17.41 4.39 -2.01
CA TRP A 139 17.55 5.64 -1.24
C TRP A 139 16.80 6.84 -1.83
N LYS A 140 16.12 6.70 -2.98
CA LYS A 140 15.37 7.79 -3.64
C LYS A 140 13.86 7.56 -3.69
N ILE A 141 13.36 6.52 -3.03
CA ILE A 141 11.96 6.10 -3.16
C ILE A 141 10.98 7.19 -2.67
N SER A 142 10.27 7.77 -3.62
CA SER A 142 9.14 8.68 -3.42
C SER A 142 8.00 8.22 -4.31
N GLY A 143 6.79 8.09 -3.74
CA GLY A 143 5.61 7.67 -4.51
C GLY A 143 5.31 8.58 -5.69
N ARG A 144 5.62 9.89 -5.58
CA ARG A 144 5.51 10.84 -6.70
C ARG A 144 6.49 10.53 -7.82
N LYS A 145 7.76 10.30 -7.49
CA LYS A 145 8.80 9.99 -8.49
C LYS A 145 8.50 8.68 -9.20
N ILE A 146 8.07 7.66 -8.46
CA ILE A 146 7.65 6.39 -9.06
C ILE A 146 6.54 6.64 -10.07
N ALA A 147 5.50 7.41 -9.69
CA ALA A 147 4.40 7.73 -10.58
C ALA A 147 4.76 8.62 -11.80
N GLU A 148 5.98 9.16 -11.88
CA GLU A 148 6.50 9.95 -13.01
C GLU A 148 7.40 9.12 -13.96
N THR A 149 7.86 7.94 -13.52
CA THR A 149 8.80 7.08 -14.29
C THR A 149 8.12 6.11 -15.24
N GLY A 150 6.80 5.91 -15.14
CA GLY A 150 6.02 5.03 -16.04
C GLY A 150 4.72 5.69 -16.46
#